data_AF-A0A5S5BWV6-F1
#
_entry.id   AF-A0A5S5BWV6-F1
#
_cell.length_a   1.000
_cell.length_b   1.000
_cell.length_c   1.000
_cell.angle_alpha   90.00
_cell.angle_beta   90.00
_cell.angle_gamma   90.00
#
_symmetry.space_group_name_H-M   'P 1'
#
loop_
_entity.id
_entity.type
_entity.pdbx_description
1 polymer ?
#
loop_
_entity_poly.entity_id
_entity_poly.type
_entity_poly.pdbx_seq_one_letter_code
_entity_poly.pdbx_strand_id
1 'polypeptide(L)'
;MPKNPRKIEVETSVLNGKLIKNRDFIIEGIEAFEGKDITLILQRIFKKRSNRQNNYYFGVIVEHWKNLLREEWGEILSPDEVHEFLKVNLSYEDLADEETGEIMLNPITGNPIRKTKSTTKNSTWTQEEYHKACRDLAWNMFEYQIPLPDPEKRVKF
;
A
#
# COMPACT_ATOMS: atom_id res chain seq x y z
N MET A 1 -24.32 -28.31 16.23
CA MET A 1 -23.45 -27.47 17.09
C MET A 1 -23.08 -26.23 16.30
N PRO A 2 -23.24 -25.00 16.83
CA PRO A 2 -22.75 -23.82 16.14
C PRO A 2 -21.23 -23.94 15.97
N LYS A 3 -20.72 -23.65 14.77
CA LYS A 3 -19.28 -23.69 14.49
C LYS A 3 -18.61 -22.56 15.26
N ASN A 4 -17.72 -22.89 16.20
CA ASN A 4 -16.90 -21.87 16.82
C ASN A 4 -15.99 -21.24 15.75
N PRO A 5 -15.92 -19.91 15.66
CA PRO A 5 -15.06 -19.22 14.72
C PRO A 5 -13.57 -19.50 15.03
N ARG A 6 -12.73 -19.56 13.99
CA ARG A 6 -11.27 -19.71 14.15
C ARG A 6 -10.59 -18.41 14.59
N LYS A 7 -11.18 -17.25 14.26
CA LYS A 7 -10.69 -15.90 14.57
C LYS A 7 -11.86 -14.93 14.60
N ILE A 8 -11.87 -14.03 15.59
CA ILE A 8 -12.79 -12.88 15.64
C ILE A 8 -11.95 -11.62 15.75
N GLU A 9 -12.23 -10.63 14.91
CA GLU A 9 -11.61 -9.31 14.97
C GLU A 9 -12.71 -8.26 15.16
N VAL A 10 -12.62 -7.50 16.25
CA VAL A 10 -13.54 -6.39 16.54
C VAL A 10 -12.73 -5.12 16.75
N GLU A 11 -12.99 -4.10 15.92
CA GLU A 11 -12.39 -2.79 16.13
C GLU A 11 -13.07 -2.08 17.30
N THR A 12 -12.27 -1.56 18.22
CA THR A 12 -12.76 -0.80 19.36
C THR A 12 -11.85 0.40 19.64
N SER A 13 -12.26 1.26 20.55
CA SER A 13 -11.47 2.41 21.00
C SER A 13 -11.32 2.33 22.51
N VAL A 14 -10.16 2.78 23.01
CA VAL A 14 -9.84 2.80 24.44
C VAL A 14 -9.88 4.25 24.92
N LEU A 15 -10.65 4.52 25.97
CA LEU A 15 -10.66 5.81 26.67
C LEU A 15 -10.61 5.54 28.18
N ASN A 16 -9.68 6.17 28.90
CA ASN A 16 -9.50 6.00 30.34
C ASN A 16 -9.37 4.52 30.77
N GLY A 17 -8.65 3.71 29.99
CA GLY A 17 -8.47 2.28 30.25
C GLY A 17 -9.70 1.40 29.98
N LYS A 18 -10.77 1.96 29.39
CA LYS A 18 -12.01 1.23 29.09
C LYS A 18 -12.25 1.13 27.58
N LEU A 19 -12.79 -0.01 27.14
CA LEU A 19 -13.32 -0.18 25.80
C LEU A 19 -14.63 0.61 25.68
N ILE A 20 -14.70 1.56 24.76
CA ILE A 20 -15.84 2.46 24.60
C ILE A 20 -16.73 2.15 23.39
N LYS A 21 -16.31 1.24 22.51
CA LYS A 21 -17.07 0.84 21.30
C LYS A 21 -17.19 -0.68 21.21
N ASN A 22 -18.32 -1.15 20.66
CA ASN A 22 -18.53 -2.57 20.31
C ASN A 22 -18.30 -3.55 21.46
N ARG A 23 -18.58 -3.11 22.71
CA ARG A 23 -18.32 -3.92 23.91
C ARG A 23 -19.10 -5.23 23.89
N ASP A 24 -20.36 -5.20 23.44
CA ASP A 24 -21.22 -6.38 23.39
C ASP A 24 -20.67 -7.43 22.43
N PHE A 25 -20.25 -7.03 21.22
CA PHE A 25 -19.59 -7.92 20.26
C PHE A 25 -18.27 -8.52 20.77
N ILE A 26 -17.53 -7.78 21.60
CA ILE A 26 -16.31 -8.29 22.23
C ILE A 26 -16.64 -9.35 23.27
N ILE A 27 -17.70 -9.12 24.06
CA ILE A 27 -18.18 -10.09 25.06
C ILE A 27 -18.66 -11.36 24.36
N GLU A 28 -19.55 -11.24 23.36
CA GLU A 28 -20.02 -12.37 22.55
C GLU A 28 -18.86 -13.12 21.89
N GLY A 29 -17.85 -12.37 21.42
CA GLY A 29 -16.65 -12.94 20.84
C GLY A 29 -15.84 -13.77 21.83
N ILE A 30 -15.72 -13.31 23.08
CA ILE A 30 -15.05 -14.06 24.15
C ILE A 30 -15.86 -15.30 24.54
N GLU A 31 -17.19 -15.17 24.68
CA GLU A 31 -18.09 -16.29 24.99
C GLU A 31 -18.01 -17.41 23.95
N ALA A 32 -17.78 -17.08 22.67
CA ALA A 32 -17.60 -18.06 21.60
C ALA A 32 -16.34 -18.95 21.78
N PHE A 33 -15.40 -18.57 22.65
CA PHE A 33 -14.19 -19.32 22.97
C PHE A 33 -14.20 -19.93 24.38
N GLU A 34 -15.35 -19.99 25.06
CA GLU A 34 -15.48 -20.61 26.37
C GLU A 34 -14.86 -22.02 26.41
N GLY A 35 -14.04 -22.28 27.43
CA GLY A 35 -13.31 -23.54 27.60
C GLY A 35 -12.11 -23.75 26.67
N LYS A 36 -11.59 -22.70 26.01
CA LYS A 36 -10.41 -22.77 25.14
C LYS A 36 -9.33 -21.77 25.55
N ASP A 37 -8.08 -22.15 25.31
CA ASP A 37 -6.95 -21.23 25.40
C ASP A 37 -6.94 -20.28 24.19
N ILE A 38 -6.86 -18.97 24.46
CA ILE A 38 -6.84 -17.92 23.44
C ILE A 38 -5.66 -16.96 23.64
N THR A 39 -5.19 -16.37 22.54
CA THR A 39 -4.23 -15.25 22.56
C THR A 39 -4.97 -13.94 22.28
N LEU A 40 -4.93 -12.99 23.22
CA LEU A 40 -5.49 -11.65 23.03
C LEU A 40 -4.44 -10.72 22.42
N ILE A 41 -4.74 -10.11 21.27
CA ILE A 41 -3.86 -9.16 20.59
C ILE A 41 -4.49 -7.77 20.61
N LEU A 42 -3.88 -6.83 21.35
CA LEU A 42 -4.25 -5.42 21.33
C LEU A 42 -3.29 -4.66 20.40
N GLN A 43 -3.78 -4.27 19.22
CA GLN A 43 -3.01 -3.46 18.28
C GLN A 43 -3.60 -2.06 18.16
N ARG A 44 -2.72 -1.06 18.04
CA ARG A 44 -3.15 0.29 17.66
C ARG A 44 -3.60 0.28 16.20
N ILE A 45 -4.86 0.63 15.96
CA ILE A 45 -5.36 0.85 14.60
C ILE A 45 -4.82 2.20 14.12
N PHE A 46 -3.92 2.15 13.16
CA PHE A 46 -3.64 3.30 12.30
C PHE A 46 -4.68 3.28 11.19
N LYS A 47 -5.18 4.46 10.79
CA LYS A 47 -5.84 4.53 9.48
C LYS A 47 -4.82 4.01 8.47
N LYS A 48 -5.07 2.85 7.85
CA LYS A 48 -4.41 2.51 6.58
C LYS A 48 -4.53 3.77 5.73
N ARG A 49 -3.41 4.17 5.10
CA ARG A 49 -3.26 5.40 4.32
C ARG A 49 -4.60 5.81 3.71
N SER A 50 -5.04 7.06 3.90
CA SER A 50 -6.44 7.46 3.64
C SER A 50 -6.98 6.75 2.40
N ASN A 51 -8.10 6.02 2.53
CA ASN A 51 -8.63 5.21 1.43
C ASN A 51 -8.62 5.96 0.11
N ARG A 52 -8.81 7.29 0.13
CA ARG A 52 -8.71 8.16 -1.05
C ARG A 52 -7.37 8.08 -1.79
N GLN A 53 -6.24 8.17 -1.10
CA GLN A 53 -4.91 8.11 -1.74
C GLN A 53 -4.63 6.74 -2.34
N ASN A 54 -4.98 5.67 -1.62
CA ASN A 54 -4.77 4.32 -2.11
C ASN A 54 -5.72 3.98 -3.26
N ASN A 55 -6.99 4.40 -3.17
CA ASN A 55 -7.98 4.24 -4.23
C ASN A 55 -7.60 5.03 -5.48
N TYR A 56 -7.06 6.24 -5.30
CA TYR A 56 -6.54 7.02 -6.42
C TYR A 56 -5.33 6.34 -7.07
N TYR A 57 -4.39 5.85 -6.26
CA TYR A 57 -3.22 5.16 -6.80
C TYR A 57 -3.59 3.92 -7.61
N PHE A 58 -4.28 2.96 -6.99
CA PHE A 58 -4.61 1.71 -7.67
C PHE A 58 -5.73 1.88 -8.70
N GLY A 59 -6.79 2.63 -8.37
CA GLY A 59 -7.96 2.75 -9.23
C GLY A 59 -7.82 3.77 -10.37
N VAL A 60 -6.78 4.60 -10.36
CA VAL A 60 -6.52 5.57 -11.43
C VAL A 60 -5.11 5.40 -11.98
N ILE A 61 -4.07 5.70 -11.19
CA ILE A 61 -2.70 5.72 -11.70
C ILE A 61 -2.28 4.36 -12.28
N VAL A 62 -2.46 3.28 -11.52
CA VAL A 62 -2.05 1.93 -11.92
C VAL A 62 -2.84 1.45 -13.14
N GLU A 63 -4.15 1.68 -13.19
CA GLU A 63 -4.97 1.28 -14.35
C GLU A 63 -4.60 2.05 -15.63
N HIS A 64 -4.31 3.35 -15.54
CA HIS A 64 -3.82 4.10 -16.69
C HIS A 64 -2.47 3.58 -17.18
N TRP A 65 -1.53 3.31 -16.26
CA TRP A 65 -0.24 2.72 -16.59
C TRP A 65 -0.36 1.34 -17.24
N LYS A 66 -1.24 0.50 -16.71
CA LYS A 66 -1.53 -0.82 -17.28
C LYS A 66 -2.00 -0.72 -18.73
N ASN A 67 -2.89 0.23 -19.03
CA ASN A 67 -3.37 0.46 -20.39
C ASN A 67 -2.26 1.00 -21.30
N LEU A 68 -1.46 1.98 -20.82
CA LEU A 68 -0.32 2.52 -21.57
C LEU A 68 0.69 1.44 -21.95
N LEU A 69 1.11 0.61 -20.99
CA LEU A 69 2.06 -0.48 -21.25
C LEU A 69 1.49 -1.52 -22.23
N ARG A 70 0.17 -1.76 -22.18
CA ARG A 70 -0.50 -2.63 -23.13
C ARG A 70 -0.58 -2.04 -24.53
N GLU A 71 -0.94 -0.76 -24.64
CA GLU A 71 -1.18 -0.10 -25.93
C GLU A 71 0.14 0.23 -26.66
N GLU A 72 1.12 0.74 -25.92
CA GLU A 72 2.39 1.21 -26.49
C GLU A 72 3.41 0.08 -26.63
N TRP A 73 3.44 -0.87 -25.69
CA TRP A 73 4.45 -1.94 -25.66
C TRP A 73 3.89 -3.35 -25.91
N GLY A 74 2.56 -3.51 -25.91
CA GLY A 74 1.92 -4.81 -26.06
C GLY A 74 1.96 -5.69 -24.79
N GLU A 75 2.41 -5.15 -23.65
CA GLU A 75 2.54 -5.92 -22.41
C GLU A 75 1.21 -6.00 -21.64
N ILE A 76 0.81 -7.21 -21.26
CA ILE A 76 -0.39 -7.43 -20.43
C ILE A 76 0.06 -7.70 -19.01
N LEU A 77 0.16 -6.63 -18.22
CA LEU A 77 0.56 -6.70 -16.82
C LEU A 77 -0.64 -6.68 -15.87
N SER A 78 -0.50 -7.39 -14.75
CA SER A 78 -1.39 -7.27 -13.60
C SER A 78 -1.17 -5.94 -12.86
N PRO A 79 -2.15 -5.46 -12.06
CA PRO A 79 -1.97 -4.24 -11.26
C PRO A 79 -0.75 -4.29 -10.31
N ASP A 80 -0.42 -5.48 -9.79
CA ASP A 80 0.74 -5.67 -8.91
C ASP A 80 2.06 -5.58 -9.70
N GLU A 81 2.12 -6.12 -10.92
CA GLU A 81 3.28 -5.98 -11.80
C GLU A 81 3.51 -4.52 -12.21
N VAL A 82 2.43 -3.80 -12.52
CA VAL A 82 2.51 -2.35 -12.81
C VAL A 82 2.95 -1.58 -11.56
N HIS A 83 2.47 -1.97 -10.37
CA HIS A 83 2.92 -1.39 -9.12
C HIS A 83 4.44 -1.56 -8.92
N GLU A 84 4.97 -2.76 -9.17
CA GLU A 84 6.40 -3.03 -9.09
C GLU A 84 7.19 -2.30 -10.17
N PHE A 85 6.69 -2.23 -11.40
CA PHE A 85 7.29 -1.41 -12.47
C PHE A 85 7.46 0.05 -12.02
N LEU A 86 6.42 0.65 -11.45
CA LEU A 86 6.48 2.02 -10.96
C LEU A 86 7.47 2.18 -9.79
N LYS A 87 7.55 1.19 -8.89
CA LYS A 87 8.54 1.21 -7.80
C LYS A 87 9.97 1.14 -8.30
N VAL A 88 10.26 0.26 -9.26
CA VAL A 88 11.60 0.12 -9.86
C VAL A 88 12.04 1.43 -10.52
N ASN A 89 11.11 2.14 -11.16
CA ASN A 89 11.43 3.39 -11.86
C ASN A 89 11.52 4.61 -10.94
N LEU A 90 10.73 4.68 -9.86
CA LEU A 90 10.52 5.93 -9.11
C LEU A 90 10.78 5.82 -7.60
N SER A 91 10.87 4.61 -7.05
CA SER A 91 11.04 4.39 -5.62
C SER A 91 12.14 3.37 -5.36
N TYR A 92 13.38 3.79 -5.58
CA TYR A 92 14.57 2.99 -5.31
C TYR A 92 15.60 3.76 -4.48
N GLU A 93 16.52 3.02 -3.88
CA GLU A 93 17.81 3.53 -3.41
C GLU A 93 18.94 2.77 -4.08
N ASP A 94 20.05 3.45 -4.25
CA ASP A 94 21.29 2.80 -4.62
C ASP A 94 21.80 2.02 -3.40
N LEU A 95 22.16 0.75 -3.63
CA LEU A 95 22.69 -0.13 -2.62
C LEU A 95 24.10 0.32 -2.27
N ALA A 96 24.36 0.54 -0.98
CA ALA A 96 25.69 0.84 -0.47
C ALA A 96 26.23 -0.35 0.31
N ASP A 97 27.54 -0.56 0.24
CA ASP A 97 28.26 -1.51 1.11
C ASP A 97 28.13 -1.05 2.57
N GLU A 98 27.73 -1.95 3.47
CA GLU A 98 27.46 -1.63 4.87
C GLU A 98 28.73 -1.27 5.66
N GLU A 99 29.91 -1.71 5.21
CA GLU A 99 31.20 -1.46 5.87
C GLU A 99 31.87 -0.19 5.33
N THR A 100 31.83 0.05 4.01
CA THR A 100 32.54 1.18 3.38
C THR A 100 31.65 2.38 3.07
N GLY A 101 30.33 2.17 2.97
CA GLY A 101 29.38 3.19 2.53
C GLY A 101 29.46 3.51 1.03
N GLU A 102 30.27 2.78 0.27
CA GLU A 102 30.40 2.98 -1.18
C GLU A 102 29.19 2.40 -1.92
N ILE A 103 28.74 3.11 -2.95
CA ILE A 103 27.64 2.66 -3.81
C ILE A 103 28.12 1.44 -4.60
N MET A 104 27.40 0.32 -4.45
CA MET A 104 27.67 -0.90 -5.18
C MET A 104 27.27 -0.72 -6.65
N LEU A 105 28.20 -1.04 -7.55
CA LEU A 105 27.98 -0.99 -8.98
C LEU A 105 27.69 -2.38 -9.53
N ASN A 106 26.82 -2.44 -10.53
CA ASN A 106 26.63 -3.65 -11.32
C ASN A 106 27.91 -3.91 -12.13
N PRO A 107 28.53 -5.10 -12.01
CA PRO A 107 29.81 -5.39 -12.66
C PRO A 107 29.74 -5.44 -14.19
N ILE A 108 28.54 -5.56 -14.76
CA ILE A 108 28.31 -5.62 -16.20
C ILE A 108 28.04 -4.22 -16.76
N THR A 109 27.17 -3.45 -16.11
CA THR A 109 26.70 -2.15 -16.65
C THR A 109 27.45 -0.95 -16.08
N GLY A 110 28.19 -1.11 -14.97
CA GLY A 110 28.86 -0.02 -14.26
C GLY A 110 27.92 0.96 -13.55
N ASN A 111 26.60 0.72 -13.61
CA ASN A 111 25.60 1.56 -12.95
C ASN A 111 25.35 1.12 -11.50
N PRO A 112 24.90 2.04 -10.61
CA PRO A 112 24.48 1.68 -9.26
C PRO A 112 23.44 0.56 -9.21
N ILE A 113 23.63 -0.38 -8.30
CA ILE A 113 22.64 -1.43 -8.03
C ILE A 113 21.49 -0.79 -7.27
N ARG A 114 20.28 -0.86 -7.83
CA ARG A 114 19.08 -0.26 -7.25
C ARG A 114 18.26 -1.28 -6.47
N LYS A 115 17.85 -0.93 -5.25
CA LYS A 115 16.90 -1.68 -4.43
C LYS A 115 15.59 -0.91 -4.34
N THR A 116 14.48 -1.55 -4.69
CA THR A 116 13.16 -0.95 -4.57
C THR A 116 12.81 -0.67 -3.11
N LYS A 117 12.38 0.55 -2.81
CA LYS A 117 11.82 0.90 -1.51
C LYS A 117 10.39 0.43 -1.41
N SER A 118 10.02 -0.06 -0.23
CA SER A 118 8.63 -0.33 0.06
C SER A 118 7.89 0.98 0.25
N THR A 119 6.84 1.19 -0.55
CA THR A 119 5.96 2.35 -0.38
C THR A 119 5.09 2.24 0.87
N THR A 120 5.02 1.08 1.54
CA THR A 120 4.18 0.88 2.74
C THR A 120 4.55 1.80 3.91
N LYS A 121 5.78 2.32 3.96
CA LYS A 121 6.24 3.25 5.00
C LYS A 121 6.09 4.73 4.63
N ASN A 122 5.56 5.05 3.45
CA ASN A 122 5.40 6.43 3.00
C ASN A 122 4.42 7.19 3.89
N SER A 123 4.77 8.44 4.22
CA SER A 123 3.85 9.39 4.83
C SER A 123 2.81 9.85 3.80
N THR A 124 1.75 10.53 4.27
CA THR A 124 0.74 11.13 3.38
C THR A 124 1.36 12.05 2.34
N TRP A 125 2.39 12.82 2.73
CA TRP A 125 3.08 13.76 1.87
C TRP A 125 3.99 13.05 0.85
N THR A 126 4.86 12.15 1.31
CA THR A 126 5.77 11.42 0.39
C THR A 126 4.99 10.55 -0.60
N GLN A 127 3.78 10.11 -0.23
CA GLN A 127 2.92 9.38 -1.16
C GLN A 127 2.36 10.29 -2.27
N GLU A 128 2.00 11.53 -1.98
CA GLU A 128 1.54 12.46 -3.04
C GLU A 128 2.67 12.84 -4.00
N GLU A 129 3.89 12.97 -3.48
CA GLU A 129 5.08 13.14 -4.33
C GLU A 129 5.27 11.93 -5.24
N TYR A 130 5.13 10.72 -4.70
CA TYR A 130 5.19 9.50 -5.50
C TYR A 130 4.09 9.45 -6.57
N HIS A 131 2.85 9.84 -6.24
CA HIS A 131 1.77 9.95 -7.22
C HIS A 131 2.10 10.94 -8.33
N LYS A 132 2.63 12.11 -7.96
CA LYS A 132 3.07 13.13 -8.93
C LYS A 132 4.14 12.56 -9.83
N ALA A 133 5.17 11.92 -9.27
CA ALA A 133 6.23 11.29 -10.04
C ALA A 133 5.70 10.22 -11.03
N CYS A 134 4.71 9.42 -10.62
CA CYS A 134 4.07 8.44 -11.52
C CYS A 134 3.36 9.09 -12.70
N ARG A 135 2.74 10.26 -12.50
CA ARG A 135 2.09 11.01 -13.58
C ARG A 135 3.10 11.69 -14.49
N ASP A 136 4.12 12.31 -13.89
CA ASP A 136 5.19 12.97 -14.63
C ASP A 136 5.95 11.96 -15.50
N LEU A 137 6.17 10.74 -14.99
CA LEU A 137 6.77 9.65 -15.77
C LEU A 137 5.91 9.28 -16.98
N ALA A 138 4.58 9.21 -16.83
CA ALA A 138 3.68 8.89 -17.94
C ALA A 138 3.70 9.98 -19.02
N TRP A 139 3.75 11.25 -18.60
CA TRP A 139 3.93 12.37 -19.52
C TRP A 139 5.28 12.32 -20.24
N ASN A 140 6.37 12.07 -19.50
CA ASN A 140 7.71 12.05 -20.08
C ASN A 140 7.93 10.87 -21.03
N MET A 141 7.26 9.73 -20.82
CA MET A 141 7.42 8.53 -21.63
C MET A 141 6.45 8.45 -22.81
N PHE A 142 5.21 8.91 -22.62
CA PHE A 142 4.12 8.67 -23.58
C PHE A 142 3.34 9.94 -23.91
N GLU A 143 3.76 11.10 -23.41
CA GLU A 143 3.01 12.37 -23.52
C GLU A 143 1.56 12.24 -23.01
N TYR A 144 1.33 11.32 -22.08
CA TYR A 144 0.01 11.00 -21.55
C TYR A 144 -0.25 11.67 -20.19
N GLN A 145 -1.36 12.40 -20.10
CA GLN A 145 -1.77 13.07 -18.87
C GLN A 145 -2.73 12.22 -18.04
N ILE A 146 -2.20 11.55 -17.00
CA ILE A 146 -3.03 10.83 -16.02
C ILE A 146 -3.85 11.84 -15.18
N PRO A 147 -5.17 11.63 -15.02
CA PRO A 147 -6.03 12.57 -14.31
C PRO A 147 -5.70 12.68 -12.82
N LEU A 148 -5.97 13.86 -12.26
CA LEU A 148 -5.90 14.11 -10.81
C LEU A 148 -7.09 13.48 -10.07
N PRO A 149 -6.97 13.23 -8.75
CA PRO A 149 -8.09 12.72 -7.98
C PRO A 149 -9.21 13.77 -7.95
N ASP A 150 -10.39 13.40 -8.44
CA ASP A 150 -11.58 14.25 -8.38
C ASP A 150 -12.04 14.37 -6.91
N PRO A 151 -12.06 15.58 -6.32
CA PRO A 151 -12.48 15.76 -4.93
C PRO A 151 -13.96 15.47 -4.69
N GLU A 152 -14.82 15.46 -5.72
CA GLU A 152 -16.27 15.29 -5.59
C GLU A 152 -16.75 13.85 -5.79
N LYS A 153 -15.99 13.02 -6.50
CA LYS A 153 -16.34 11.60 -6.70
C LYS A 153 -15.95 10.76 -5.48
N ARG A 154 -16.75 10.85 -4.42
CA ARG A 154 -16.80 9.79 -3.40
C ARG A 154 -17.37 8.54 -4.08
N VAL A 155 -16.51 7.61 -4.48
CA VAL A 155 -16.94 6.27 -4.88
C VAL A 155 -17.63 5.66 -3.66
N LYS A 156 -18.97 5.66 -3.69
CA LYS A 156 -19.78 4.90 -2.75
C LYS A 156 -19.65 3.44 -3.18
N PHE A 157 -19.07 2.61 -2.31
CA PHE A 157 -19.27 1.17 -2.33
C PHE A 157 -20.50 0.85 -1.49
#